data_AF-A0A369TPD1-F1
#
_entry.id   AF-A0A369TPD1-F1
#
_cell.length_a   1.000
_cell.length_b   1.000
_cell.length_c   1.000
_cell.angle_alpha   90.00
_cell.angle_beta   90.00
_cell.angle_gamma   90.00
#
_symmetry.space_group_name_H-M   'P 1'
#
loop_
_entity.id
_entity.type
_entity.pdbx_description
1 polymer ?
#
loop_
_entity_poly.entity_id
_entity_poly.type
_entity_poly.pdbx_seq_one_letter_code
_entity_poly.pdbx_strand_id
1 'polypeptide(L)'
;MLGAALLLVSLGSAERLATCAALWHGYADYAEVSAYLDREAEARGMARAFARRADLPGAVADQREGMFLMVRAMIEDGDETSRDLFERQMQDCEALRAD
;
A
#
# COMPACT_ATOMS: atom_id res chain seq x y z
N MET A 1 -15.24 -9.43 -28.75
CA MET A 1 -14.53 -8.35 -28.01
C MET A 1 -14.60 -8.50 -26.47
N LEU A 2 -15.16 -9.59 -25.92
CA LEU A 2 -15.27 -9.80 -24.46
C LEU A 2 -13.93 -10.09 -23.76
N GLY A 3 -12.94 -10.67 -24.47
CA GLY A 3 -11.67 -11.07 -23.86
C GLY A 3 -10.76 -9.90 -23.41
N ALA A 4 -10.79 -8.77 -24.12
CA ALA A 4 -9.95 -7.61 -23.78
C ALA A 4 -10.43 -6.87 -22.51
N ALA A 5 -11.75 -6.81 -22.30
CA ALA A 5 -12.33 -6.14 -21.13
C ALA A 5 -12.04 -6.89 -19.82
N LEU A 6 -12.10 -8.23 -19.85
CA LEU A 6 -11.78 -9.07 -18.69
C LEU A 6 -10.31 -8.94 -18.25
N LEU A 7 -9.38 -8.85 -19.21
CA LEU A 7 -7.96 -8.67 -18.91
C LEU A 7 -7.67 -7.31 -18.26
N LEU A 8 -8.27 -6.22 -18.74
CA LEU A 8 -8.09 -4.87 -18.19
C LEU A 8 -8.61 -4.75 -16.75
N VAL A 9 -9.75 -5.38 -16.43
CA VAL A 9 -10.30 -5.38 -15.08
C VAL A 9 -9.41 -6.16 -14.11
N SER A 10 -8.90 -7.32 -14.53
CA SER A 10 -8.00 -8.14 -13.70
C SER A 10 -6.67 -7.43 -13.40
N LEU A 11 -6.07 -6.77 -14.40
CA LEU A 11 -4.83 -6.01 -14.21
C LEU A 11 -5.05 -4.84 -13.26
N GLY A 12 -6.17 -4.12 -13.40
CA GLY A 12 -6.53 -3.04 -12.48
C GLY A 12 -6.69 -3.51 -11.03
N SER A 13 -7.24 -4.70 -10.79
CA SER A 13 -7.33 -5.26 -9.43
C SER A 13 -5.97 -5.64 -8.86
N ALA A 14 -5.10 -6.25 -9.65
CA ALA A 14 -3.76 -6.65 -9.24
C ALA A 14 -2.88 -5.44 -8.89
N GLU A 15 -2.94 -4.38 -9.71
CA GLU A 15 -2.22 -3.12 -9.44
C GLU A 15 -2.68 -2.47 -8.14
N ARG A 16 -3.99 -2.39 -7.88
CA ARG A 16 -4.48 -1.83 -6.59
C ARG A 16 -4.04 -2.66 -5.39
N LEU A 17 -4.05 -3.99 -5.51
CA LEU A 17 -3.51 -4.87 -4.47
C LEU A 17 -2.00 -4.67 -4.28
N ALA A 18 -1.25 -4.44 -5.36
CA ALA A 18 0.17 -4.13 -5.31
C ALA A 18 0.44 -2.78 -4.62
N THR A 19 -0.36 -1.74 -4.93
CA THR A 19 -0.32 -0.44 -4.25
C THR A 19 -0.60 -0.58 -2.75
N CYS A 20 -1.59 -1.40 -2.37
CA CYS A 20 -1.85 -1.69 -0.95
C CYS A 20 -0.70 -2.44 -0.27
N ALA A 21 -0.07 -3.38 -0.96
CA ALA A 21 1.11 -4.05 -0.44
C ALA A 21 2.26 -3.06 -0.24
N ALA A 22 2.49 -2.17 -1.20
CA ALA A 22 3.52 -1.13 -1.14
C ALA A 22 3.26 -0.14 0.00
N LEU A 23 2.00 0.27 0.20
CA LEU A 23 1.59 1.14 1.31
C LEU A 23 1.96 0.53 2.66
N TRP A 24 1.56 -0.72 2.89
CA TRP A 24 1.84 -1.41 4.14
C TRP A 24 3.33 -1.71 4.32
N HIS A 25 4.08 -1.94 3.24
CA HIS A 25 5.55 -2.01 3.31
C HIS A 25 6.16 -0.67 3.71
N GLY A 26 5.77 0.43 3.07
CA GLY A 26 6.26 1.77 3.39
C GLY A 26 5.94 2.18 4.82
N TYR A 27 4.72 1.86 5.31
CA TYR A 27 4.36 2.05 6.71
C TYR A 27 5.24 1.22 7.65
N ALA A 28 5.45 -0.07 7.35
CA ALA A 28 6.29 -0.93 8.17
C ALA A 28 7.74 -0.43 8.23
N ASP A 29 8.29 0.02 7.10
CA ASP A 29 9.64 0.55 7.03
C ASP A 29 9.78 1.87 7.81
N TYR A 30 8.74 2.70 7.80
CA TYR A 30 8.71 3.88 8.66
C TYR A 30 8.59 3.50 10.14
N ALA A 31 7.74 2.52 10.48
CA ALA A 31 7.59 2.04 11.85
C ALA A 31 8.87 1.41 12.41
N GLU A 32 9.70 0.77 11.58
CA GLU A 32 11.00 0.21 11.97
C GLU A 32 11.98 1.30 12.45
N VAL A 33 11.93 2.49 11.85
CA VAL A 33 12.85 3.60 12.15
C VAL A 33 12.26 4.70 13.04
N SER A 34 10.94 4.65 13.28
CA SER A 34 10.22 5.64 14.06
C SER A 34 10.16 5.25 15.54
N ALA A 35 10.50 6.19 16.43
CA ALA A 35 10.33 6.00 17.87
C ALA A 35 8.85 6.05 18.32
N TYR A 36 7.93 6.42 17.43
CA TYR A 36 6.53 6.68 17.75
C TYR A 36 5.59 5.52 17.42
N LEU A 37 6.03 4.57 16.57
CA LEU A 37 5.19 3.49 16.07
C LEU A 37 5.73 2.14 16.54
N ASP A 38 4.84 1.23 16.99
CA ASP A 38 5.18 -0.10 17.48
C ASP A 38 4.51 -1.24 16.67
N ARG A 39 4.09 -0.93 15.44
CA ARG A 39 3.21 -1.80 14.61
C ARG A 39 3.89 -2.41 13.39
N GLU A 40 5.21 -2.40 13.34
CA GLU A 40 6.00 -2.91 12.21
C GLU A 40 5.58 -4.33 11.81
N ALA A 41 5.53 -5.26 12.76
CA ALA A 41 5.21 -6.67 12.48
C ALA A 41 3.80 -6.87 11.90
N GLU A 42 2.81 -6.13 12.42
CA GLU A 42 1.42 -6.13 11.93
C GLU A 42 1.38 -5.60 10.48
N ALA A 43 2.00 -4.45 10.24
CA ALA A 43 2.07 -3.83 8.93
C ALA A 43 2.77 -4.74 7.89
N ARG A 44 3.88 -5.39 8.25
CA ARG A 44 4.53 -6.38 7.35
C ARG A 44 3.62 -7.58 7.08
N GLY A 45 2.79 -7.98 8.05
CA GLY A 45 1.77 -9.02 7.87
C GLY A 45 0.76 -8.64 6.79
N MET A 46 0.22 -7.43 6.87
CA MET A 46 -0.71 -6.87 5.89
C MET A 46 -0.07 -6.73 4.51
N ALA A 47 1.14 -6.19 4.45
CA ALA A 47 1.90 -6.05 3.20
C ALA A 47 2.05 -7.38 2.46
N ARG A 48 2.45 -8.44 3.19
CA ARG A 48 2.57 -9.79 2.63
C ARG A 48 1.23 -10.36 2.17
N ALA A 49 0.13 -10.06 2.86
CA ALA A 49 -1.19 -10.54 2.48
C ALA A 49 -1.66 -9.95 1.14
N PHE A 50 -1.50 -8.64 0.96
CA PHE A 50 -1.79 -7.97 -0.30
C PHE A 50 -0.85 -8.40 -1.43
N ALA A 51 0.46 -8.49 -1.16
CA ALA A 51 1.45 -8.88 -2.18
C ALA A 51 1.15 -10.26 -2.78
N ARG A 52 0.74 -11.23 -1.95
CA ARG A 52 0.35 -12.56 -2.43
C ARG A 52 -0.89 -12.55 -3.31
N ARG A 53 -1.84 -11.64 -3.06
CA ARG A 53 -3.06 -11.51 -3.88
C ARG A 53 -2.79 -10.75 -5.18
N ALA A 54 -1.86 -9.79 -5.15
CA ALA A 54 -1.49 -8.99 -6.31
C ALA A 54 -0.73 -9.80 -7.36
N ASP A 55 0.21 -10.65 -6.93
CA ASP A 55 1.15 -11.39 -7.80
C ASP A 55 1.95 -10.47 -8.75
N LEU A 56 2.26 -9.25 -8.30
CA LEU A 56 3.04 -8.25 -9.03
C LEU A 56 4.21 -7.71 -8.17
N PRO A 57 5.23 -8.54 -7.87
CA PRO A 57 6.31 -8.14 -6.96
C PRO A 57 7.11 -6.92 -7.43
N GLY A 58 7.23 -6.71 -8.75
CA GLY A 58 7.86 -5.51 -9.33
C GLY A 58 7.11 -4.22 -8.98
N ALA A 59 5.78 -4.21 -9.19
CA ALA A 59 4.95 -3.05 -8.89
C ALA A 59 4.95 -2.70 -7.38
N VAL A 60 5.03 -3.70 -6.50
CA VAL A 60 5.18 -3.47 -5.06
C VAL A 60 6.52 -2.79 -4.75
N ALA A 61 7.60 -3.28 -5.36
CA ALA A 61 8.93 -2.72 -5.16
C ALA A 61 9.04 -1.27 -5.65
N ASP A 62 8.49 -0.98 -6.83
CA ASP A 62 8.54 0.34 -7.47
C ASP A 62 7.82 1.43 -6.65
N GLN A 63 6.79 1.05 -5.89
CA GLN A 63 5.97 1.99 -5.12
C GLN A 63 6.41 2.12 -3.64
N ARG A 64 7.15 1.14 -3.11
CA ARG A 64 7.47 1.01 -1.68
C ARG A 64 8.15 2.26 -1.09
N GLU A 65 9.15 2.80 -1.79
CA GLU A 65 9.88 3.98 -1.33
C GLU A 65 8.98 5.22 -1.28
N GLY A 66 8.16 5.44 -2.32
CA GLY A 66 7.19 6.54 -2.34
C GLY A 66 6.20 6.45 -1.17
N MET A 67 5.75 5.24 -0.84
CA MET A 67 4.86 5.00 0.29
C MET A 67 5.53 5.27 1.64
N PHE A 68 6.79 4.90 1.81
CA PHE A 68 7.58 5.27 2.99
C PHE A 68 7.65 6.80 3.14
N LEU A 69 7.99 7.52 2.06
CA LEU A 69 8.11 8.97 2.08
C LEU A 69 6.78 9.67 2.39
N MET A 70 5.67 9.15 1.87
CA MET A 70 4.33 9.65 2.18
C MET A 70 3.99 9.48 3.67
N VAL A 71 4.23 8.29 4.24
CA VAL A 71 3.98 8.04 5.68
C VAL A 71 4.86 8.93 6.54
N ARG A 72 6.13 9.06 6.19
CA ARG A 72 7.06 9.95 6.87
C ARG A 72 6.59 11.40 6.85
N ALA A 73 6.26 11.94 5.68
CA ALA A 73 5.78 13.33 5.53
C ALA A 73 4.50 13.59 6.34
N MET A 74 3.56 12.63 6.33
CA MET A 74 2.33 12.71 7.13
C MET A 74 2.62 12.77 8.65
N ILE A 75 3.57 11.97 9.14
CA ILE A 75 3.81 11.80 10.59
C ILE A 75 4.83 12.81 11.13
N GLU A 76 5.98 12.99 10.47
CA GLU A 76 7.05 13.88 10.94
C GLU A 76 6.75 15.35 10.65
N ASP A 77 6.36 15.63 9.41
CA ASP A 77 6.19 17.01 8.93
C ASP A 77 4.74 17.50 9.10
N GLY A 78 3.82 16.60 9.43
CA GLY A 78 2.39 16.91 9.54
C GLY A 78 1.76 17.31 8.21
N ASP A 79 2.31 16.85 7.08
CA ASP A 79 1.86 17.24 5.74
C ASP A 79 0.43 16.79 5.47
N GLU A 80 -0.49 17.76 5.33
CA GLU A 80 -1.92 17.50 5.14
C GLU A 80 -2.21 16.78 3.82
N THR A 81 -1.44 17.08 2.77
CA THR A 81 -1.62 16.41 1.46
C THR A 81 -1.28 14.92 1.55
N SER A 82 -0.18 14.58 2.21
CA SER A 82 0.23 13.20 2.45
C SER A 82 -0.75 12.47 3.37
N ARG A 83 -1.34 13.17 4.36
CA ARG A 83 -2.41 12.63 5.19
C ARG A 83 -3.64 12.26 4.35
N ASP A 84 -4.12 13.17 3.51
CA ASP A 84 -5.29 12.93 2.66
C ASP A 84 -5.05 11.79 1.64
N LEU A 85 -3.83 11.67 1.13
CA LEU A 85 -3.43 10.57 0.25
C LEU A 85 -3.39 9.24 1.00
N PHE A 86 -2.76 9.21 2.18
CA PHE A 86 -2.68 8.03 3.02
C PHE A 86 -4.07 7.55 3.43
N GLU A 87 -4.93 8.44 3.92
CA GLU A 87 -6.29 8.09 4.38
C GLU A 87 -7.16 7.50 3.25
N ARG A 88 -7.14 8.12 2.07
CA ARG A 88 -7.84 7.58 0.90
C ARG A 88 -7.30 6.21 0.49
N GLN A 89 -5.97 6.08 0.43
CA GLN A 89 -5.36 4.81 0.05
C GLN A 89 -5.66 3.70 1.06
N MET A 90 -5.70 4.03 2.37
CA MET A 90 -6.09 3.09 3.43
C MET A 90 -7.55 2.66 3.30
N GLN A 91 -8.46 3.57 2.95
CA GLN A 91 -9.87 3.23 2.69
C GLN A 91 -10.00 2.26 1.51
N ASP A 92 -9.27 2.50 0.43
CA ASP A 92 -9.25 1.59 -0.74
C ASP A 92 -8.71 0.20 -0.36
N CYS A 93 -7.65 0.15 0.46
CA CYS A 93 -7.09 -1.12 0.93
C CYS A 93 -8.05 -1.86 1.85
N GLU A 94 -8.78 -1.16 2.72
CA GLU A 94 -9.79 -1.78 3.57
C GLU A 94 -10.94 -2.38 2.75
N ALA A 95 -11.40 -1.69 1.72
CA ALA A 95 -12.41 -2.22 0.80
C ALA A 95 -11.91 -3.52 0.12
N LEU A 96 -10.70 -3.51 -0.42
CA LEU A 96 -10.09 -4.69 -1.06
C LEU A 96 -9.79 -5.83 -0.07
N ARG A 97 -9.61 -5.53 1.22
CA ARG A 97 -9.42 -6.56 2.25
C ARG A 97 -10.71 -7.33 2.52
N ALA A 98 -11.86 -6.66 2.41
CA ALA A 98 -13.18 -7.25 2.66
C ALA A 98 -13.72 -8.06 1.47
N ASP A 99 -13.22 -7.78 0.26
CA ASP A 99 -13.46 -8.55 -0.98
C ASP A 99 -12.69 -9.87 -1.03
#